data_AF-A0A4Q3SF62-F1
#
_entry.id   AF-A0A4Q3SF62-F1
#
_cell.length_a   1.000
_cell.length_b   1.000
_cell.length_c   1.000
_cell.angle_alpha   90.00
_cell.angle_beta   90.00
_cell.angle_gamma   90.00
#
_symmetry.space_group_name_H-M   'P 1'
#
loop_
_entity.id
_entity.type
_entity.pdbx_description
1 polymer ?
#
loop_
_entity_poly.entity_id
_entity_poly.type
_entity_poly.pdbx_seq_one_letter_code
_entity_poly.pdbx_strand_id
1 'polypeptide(L)'
;MPTRFAPKGSPLDGQVVFVTGGTGSFGKRFIKTALATAKPKKLIVYSRDELKQSEMQAELAEEFDAETRRAMRFFLGDVRDRERLTLALRGADIVI
;
A
#
# COMPACT_ATOMS: atom_id res chain seq x y z
N MET A 1 -11.12 -28.00 -17.96
CA MET A 1 -10.66 -28.26 -16.58
C MET A 1 -10.24 -26.93 -15.96
N PRO A 2 -10.83 -26.46 -14.86
CA PRO A 2 -10.38 -25.21 -14.25
C PRO A 2 -9.06 -25.44 -13.49
N THR A 3 -8.13 -24.51 -13.66
CA THR A 3 -6.76 -24.52 -13.12
C THR A 3 -6.76 -24.48 -11.59
N ARG A 4 -6.42 -25.61 -10.98
CA ARG A 4 -6.40 -25.87 -9.51
C ARG A 4 -5.34 -25.06 -8.72
N PHE A 5 -4.54 -24.22 -9.38
CA PHE A 5 -3.38 -23.53 -8.80
C PHE A 5 -3.52 -22.00 -8.68
N ALA A 6 -4.60 -21.39 -9.16
CA ALA A 6 -4.82 -19.97 -8.90
C ALA A 6 -5.26 -19.78 -7.44
N PRO A 7 -4.64 -18.87 -6.66
CA PRO A 7 -5.14 -18.53 -5.34
C PRO A 7 -6.61 -18.08 -5.46
N LYS A 8 -7.45 -18.52 -4.52
CA LYS A 8 -8.90 -18.24 -4.53
C LYS A 8 -9.26 -16.76 -4.31
N GLY A 9 -8.27 -15.90 -4.07
CA GLY A 9 -8.40 -14.47 -3.82
C GLY A 9 -7.14 -13.73 -4.23
N SER A 10 -7.10 -12.42 -4.00
CA SER A 10 -5.90 -11.64 -4.28
C SER A 10 -4.77 -12.09 -3.34
N PRO A 11 -3.52 -12.23 -3.82
CA PRO A 11 -2.39 -12.54 -2.94
C PRO A 11 -2.13 -11.46 -1.88
N LEU A 12 -2.78 -10.30 -1.99
CA LEU A 12 -2.69 -9.20 -1.03
C LEU A 12 -3.72 -9.31 0.10
N ASP A 13 -4.71 -10.20 -0.01
CA ASP A 13 -5.80 -10.32 0.96
C ASP A 13 -5.26 -10.75 2.33
N GLY A 14 -5.57 -9.98 3.38
CA GLY A 14 -5.12 -10.27 4.75
C GLY A 14 -3.64 -9.98 5.03
N GLN A 15 -2.88 -9.53 4.03
CA GLN A 15 -1.44 -9.26 4.16
C GLN A 15 -1.16 -7.81 4.58
N VAL A 16 0.01 -7.59 5.18
CA VAL A 16 0.60 -6.27 5.40
C VAL A 16 1.49 -5.93 4.20
N VAL A 17 1.02 -4.99 3.37
CA VAL A 17 1.71 -4.54 2.17
C VAL A 17 2.45 -3.24 2.46
N PHE A 18 3.74 -3.19 2.17
CA PHE A 18 4.58 -2.00 2.29
C PHE A 18 5.00 -1.53 0.91
N VAL A 19 4.64 -0.31 0.55
CA VAL A 19 4.92 0.29 -0.76
C VAL A 19 5.90 1.43 -0.59
N THR A 20 7.13 1.24 -1.06
CA THR A 20 8.12 2.31 -1.16
C THR A 20 7.85 3.18 -2.38
N GLY A 21 8.11 4.48 -2.29
CA GLY A 21 7.87 5.40 -3.40
C GLY A 21 6.41 5.45 -3.83
N GLY A 22 5.47 5.15 -2.92
CA GLY A 22 4.05 4.96 -3.27
C GLY A 22 3.34 6.22 -3.79
N THR A 23 3.95 7.40 -3.65
CA THR A 23 3.46 8.66 -4.24
C THR A 23 3.86 8.85 -5.71
N GLY A 24 4.72 7.99 -6.26
CA GLY A 24 5.05 7.96 -7.68
C GLY A 24 3.88 7.50 -8.56
N SER A 25 3.98 7.70 -9.87
CA SER A 25 2.93 7.32 -10.83
C SER A 25 2.54 5.84 -10.74
N PHE A 26 3.53 4.95 -10.67
CA PHE A 26 3.30 3.51 -10.49
C PHE A 26 2.67 3.20 -9.14
N GLY A 27 3.25 3.74 -8.05
CA GLY A 27 2.76 3.51 -6.69
C GLY A 27 1.31 3.92 -6.51
N LYS A 28 0.93 5.11 -6.99
CA LYS A 28 -0.45 5.60 -6.97
C LYS A 28 -1.39 4.63 -7.68
N ARG A 29 -1.03 4.18 -8.88
CA ARG A 29 -1.86 3.24 -9.66
C ARG A 29 -1.96 1.88 -8.99
N PHE A 30 -0.84 1.34 -8.51
CA PHE A 30 -0.78 0.09 -7.79
C PHE A 30 -1.68 0.11 -6.55
N ILE A 31 -1.60 1.17 -5.75
CA ILE A 31 -2.38 1.30 -4.52
C ILE A 31 -3.88 1.38 -4.84
N LYS A 32 -4.29 2.17 -5.85
CA LYS A 32 -5.68 2.20 -6.32
C LYS A 32 -6.16 0.81 -6.76
N THR A 33 -5.36 0.08 -7.54
CA THR A 33 -5.70 -1.28 -7.97
C THR A 33 -5.75 -2.26 -6.81
N ALA A 34 -4.81 -2.19 -5.87
CA ALA A 34 -4.77 -3.04 -4.69
C ALA A 34 -6.00 -2.84 -3.81
N LEU A 35 -6.42 -1.59 -3.57
CA LEU A 35 -7.64 -1.29 -2.81
C LEU A 35 -8.92 -1.68 -3.53
N ALA A 36 -8.95 -1.60 -4.87
CA ALA A 36 -10.13 -1.97 -5.66
C ALA A 36 -10.32 -3.49 -5.81
N THR A 37 -9.23 -4.26 -5.79
CA THR A 37 -9.24 -5.70 -6.12
C THR A 37 -8.92 -6.62 -4.95
N ALA A 38 -8.46 -6.06 -3.82
CA ALA A 38 -8.00 -6.81 -2.67
C ALA A 38 -8.42 -6.14 -1.35
N LYS A 39 -8.32 -6.90 -0.26
CA LYS A 39 -8.57 -6.47 1.11
C LYS A 39 -7.32 -6.69 1.97
N PRO A 40 -6.28 -5.85 1.78
CA PRO A 40 -5.09 -5.95 2.61
C PRO A 40 -5.41 -5.65 4.07
N LYS A 41 -4.75 -6.35 4.99
CA LYS A 41 -4.86 -6.07 6.43
C LYS A 41 -4.30 -4.70 6.77
N LYS A 42 -3.22 -4.32 6.10
CA LYS A 42 -2.61 -2.99 6.21
C LYS A 42 -1.86 -2.67 4.92
N LEU A 43 -2.02 -1.45 4.41
CA LEU A 43 -1.29 -0.93 3.26
C LEU A 43 -0.50 0.30 3.71
N ILE A 44 0.82 0.17 3.75
CA ILE A 44 1.74 1.20 4.21
C ILE A 44 2.36 1.88 3.00
N VAL A 45 2.14 3.19 2.87
CA VAL A 45 2.74 4.04 1.83
C VAL A 45 3.93 4.77 2.42
N TYR A 46 5.13 4.45 1.95
CA TYR A 46 6.37 5.06 2.40
C TYR A 46 6.93 6.00 1.32
N SER A 47 7.04 7.29 1.63
CA SER A 47 7.59 8.29 0.70
C SER A 47 8.21 9.46 1.44
N ARG A 48 8.95 10.30 0.71
CA ARG A 48 9.65 11.50 1.22
C ARG A 48 8.85 12.80 1.07
N ASP A 49 7.86 12.82 0.18
CA ASP A 49 7.09 14.02 -0.15
C ASP A 49 5.76 14.03 0.59
N GLU A 50 5.63 14.90 1.60
CA GLU A 50 4.38 15.10 2.34
C GLU A 50 3.25 15.61 1.43
N LEU A 51 3.55 16.58 0.57
CA LEU A 51 2.56 17.18 -0.34
C LEU A 51 1.87 16.11 -1.21
N LYS A 52 2.66 15.23 -1.83
CA LYS A 52 2.13 14.18 -2.69
C LYS A 52 1.35 13.12 -1.91
N GLN A 53 1.71 12.88 -0.65
CA GLN A 53 0.92 11.99 0.22
C GLN A 53 -0.44 12.61 0.54
N SER A 54 -0.47 13.91 0.85
CA SER A 54 -1.71 14.65 1.12
C SER A 54 -2.64 14.65 -0.10
N GLU A 55 -2.11 14.95 -1.28
CA GLU A 55 -2.88 14.88 -2.54
C GLU A 55 -3.45 13.47 -2.77
N MET A 56 -2.62 12.44 -2.58
CA MET A 56 -3.05 11.05 -2.72
C MET A 56 -4.13 10.67 -1.70
N GLN A 57 -4.04 11.15 -0.46
CA GLN A 57 -5.07 10.91 0.55
C GLN A 57 -6.41 11.55 0.17
N ALA A 58 -6.38 12.77 -0.36
CA ALA A 58 -7.57 13.45 -0.85
C ALA A 58 -8.19 12.71 -2.04
N GLU A 59 -7.39 12.34 -3.04
CA GLU A 59 -7.85 11.55 -4.21
C GLU A 59 -8.51 10.23 -3.77
N LEU A 60 -7.87 9.49 -2.85
CA LEU A 60 -8.40 8.21 -2.38
C LEU A 60 -9.63 8.37 -1.49
N ALA A 61 -9.78 9.48 -0.79
CA ALA A 61 -10.95 9.76 0.02
C ALA A 61 -12.21 10.00 -0.81
N GLU A 62 -12.06 10.50 -2.04
CA GLU A 62 -13.14 10.66 -3.00
C GLU A 62 -13.51 9.32 -3.67
N GLU A 63 -12.50 8.47 -3.95
CA GLU A 63 -12.69 7.21 -4.69
C GLU A 63 -13.12 6.02 -3.81
N PHE A 64 -12.75 5.99 -2.53
CA PHE A 64 -12.93 4.83 -1.65
C PHE A 64 -13.60 5.18 -0.31
N ASP A 65 -14.43 4.25 0.17
CA ASP A 65 -15.10 4.39 1.47
C ASP A 65 -14.12 4.40 2.66
N ALA A 66 -14.63 4.83 3.82
CA ALA A 66 -13.83 4.93 5.04
C ALA A 66 -13.33 3.56 5.54
N GLU A 67 -14.06 2.47 5.26
CA GLU A 67 -13.70 1.12 5.67
C GLU A 67 -12.46 0.63 4.93
N THR A 68 -12.45 0.77 3.60
CA THR A 68 -11.32 0.41 2.72
C THR A 68 -10.09 1.24 3.06
N ARG A 69 -10.27 2.54 3.29
CA ARG A 69 -9.17 3.45 3.67
C ARG A 69 -8.60 3.19 5.05
N ARG A 70 -9.33 2.52 5.95
CA ARG A 70 -8.85 2.21 7.32
C ARG A 70 -7.60 1.32 7.31
N ALA A 71 -7.43 0.49 6.27
CA ALA A 71 -6.24 -0.32 6.09
C ALA A 71 -4.99 0.50 5.73
N MET A 72 -5.16 1.73 5.23
CA MET A 72 -4.07 2.57 4.77
C MET A 72 -3.31 3.26 5.91
N ARG A 73 -1.99 3.35 5.74
CA ARG A 73 -1.09 4.11 6.60
C ARG A 73 -0.06 4.82 5.74
N PHE A 74 0.27 6.04 6.10
CA PHE A 74 1.27 6.85 5.40
C PHE A 74 2.43 7.09 6.34
N PHE A 75 3.63 6.76 5.88
CA PHE A 75 4.87 6.98 6.60
C PHE A 75 5.75 7.89 5.77
N LEU A 76 6.29 8.91 6.43
CA LEU A 76 7.28 9.80 5.88
C LEU A 76 8.67 9.21 6.12
N GLY A 77 9.47 9.09 5.08
CA GLY A 77 10.87 8.73 5.23
C GLY A 77 11.58 8.46 3.90
N ASP A 78 12.90 8.37 4.00
CA ASP A 78 13.79 8.09 2.87
C ASP A 78 14.30 6.65 2.94
N VAL A 79 14.19 5.91 1.83
CA VAL A 79 14.72 4.53 1.71
C VAL A 79 16.24 4.46 1.87
N ARG A 80 16.93 5.60 1.73
CA ARG A 80 18.37 5.72 1.99
C ARG A 80 18.71 5.64 3.48
N ASP A 81 17.75 5.90 4.35
CA ASP A 81 17.89 5.76 5.81
C ASP A 81 17.61 4.30 6.22
N ARG A 82 18.69 3.51 6.31
CA ARG A 82 18.62 2.07 6.57
C ARG A 82 17.96 1.75 7.92
N GLU A 83 18.23 2.53 8.97
CA GLU A 83 17.70 2.26 10.31
C GLU A 83 16.18 2.49 10.34
N ARG A 84 15.73 3.62 9.79
CA ARG A 84 14.29 3.91 9.69
C ARG A 84 13.57 2.91 8.79
N LEU A 85 14.17 2.55 7.65
CA LEU A 85 13.57 1.57 6.74
C LEU A 85 13.44 0.20 7.41
N THR A 86 14.47 -0.24 8.15
CA THR A 86 14.44 -1.52 8.88
C THR A 86 13.32 -1.54 9.90
N LEU A 87 13.09 -0.42 10.62
CA LEU A 87 11.99 -0.33 11.57
C LEU A 87 10.62 -0.32 10.87
N ALA A 88 10.49 0.43 9.76
CA ALA A 88 9.25 0.57 9.01
C ALA A 88 8.81 -0.73 8.32
N LEU A 89 9.77 -1.57 7.91
CA LEU A 89 9.53 -2.87 7.28
C LEU A 89 9.14 -3.98 8.28
N ARG A 90 9.28 -3.76 9.59
CA ARG A 90 8.95 -4.80 10.57
C ARG A 90 7.47 -5.18 10.50
N GLY A 91 7.22 -6.46 10.21
CA GLY A 91 5.88 -7.01 10.10
C GLY A 91 5.19 -6.68 8.76
N ALA A 92 5.93 -6.25 7.74
CA ALA A 92 5.48 -6.27 6.37
C ALA A 92 5.60 -7.69 5.80
N ASP A 93 4.53 -8.19 5.20
CA ASP A 93 4.50 -9.50 4.54
C ASP A 93 4.92 -9.37 3.07
N ILE A 94 4.58 -8.24 2.44
CA ILE A 94 4.86 -7.94 1.03
C ILE A 94 5.48 -6.56 0.95
N VAL A 95 6.59 -6.45 0.21
CA VAL A 95 7.28 -5.18 -0.05
C VAL A 95 7.31 -4.93 -1.55
N ILE A 96 6.94 -3.71 -1.94
CA ILE A 96 6.90 -3.23 -3.34
C ILE A 96 7.74 -1.96 -3.48
#